data_AF-A0A2M6X9Y2-F1
#
_entry.id   AF-A0A2M6X9Y2-F1
#
_cell.length_a   1.000
_cell.length_b   1.000
_cell.length_c   1.000
_cell.angle_alpha   90.00
_cell.angle_beta   90.00
_cell.angle_gamma   90.00
#
_symmetry.space_group_name_H-M   'P 1'
#
loop_
_entity.id
_entity.type
_entity.pdbx_description
1 polymer ?
#
loop_
_entity_poly.entity_id
_entity_poly.type
_entity_poly.pdbx_seq_one_letter_code
_entity_poly.pdbx_strand_id
1 'polypeptide(L)' 'GFSSPRKQIHNNLKNGLGLEQGEVNAWLKAAGVKRMARAQELGAEDWIRLLENQKSV' A
#
# COMPACT_ATOMS: atom_id res chain seq x y z
N GLY A 1 -4.14 3.78 4.20
CA GLY A 1 -4.31 4.16 2.79
C GLY A 1 -5.60 4.91 2.46
N PHE A 2 -6.36 5.44 3.42
CA PHE A 2 -7.63 6.14 3.18
C PHE A 2 -7.52 7.68 3.23
N SER A 3 -6.30 8.23 3.22
CA SER A 3 -6.05 9.68 3.26
C SER A 3 -6.62 10.43 2.05
N SER A 4 -6.85 9.75 0.93
CA SER A 4 -7.61 10.29 -0.21
C SER A 4 -8.44 9.19 -0.89
N PRO A 5 -9.80 9.25 -0.83
CA PRO A 5 -10.69 8.16 -1.26
C PRO A 5 -10.58 7.76 -2.73
N ARG A 6 -10.15 8.68 -3.61
CA ARG A 6 -10.07 8.44 -5.06
C ARG A 6 -8.68 8.02 -5.53
N LYS A 7 -7.66 8.18 -4.69
CA LYS A 7 -6.28 7.83 -5.04
C LYS A 7 -6.06 6.33 -4.92
N GLN A 8 -5.18 5.82 -5.77
CA GLN A 8 -4.68 4.45 -5.70
C GLN A 8 -3.83 4.26 -4.45
N ILE A 9 -3.74 3.03 -3.97
CA ILE A 9 -3.08 2.69 -2.71
C ILE A 9 -1.61 3.13 -2.68
N HIS A 10 -0.87 2.97 -3.79
CA HIS A 10 0.52 3.43 -3.85
C HIS A 10 0.65 4.94 -3.66
N ASN A 11 -0.29 5.74 -4.20
CA ASN A 11 -0.28 7.19 -4.04
C ASN A 11 -0.69 7.60 -2.61
N ASN A 12 -1.62 6.87 -1.99
CA ASN A 12 -2.00 7.13 -0.61
C ASN A 12 -0.88 6.78 0.37
N LEU A 13 -0.16 5.67 0.14
CA LEU A 13 0.97 5.27 0.98
C LEU A 13 2.18 6.19 0.77
N LYS A 14 2.56 6.48 -0.47
CA LYS A 14 3.67 7.39 -0.80
C LYS A 14 3.48 8.76 -0.13
N ASN A 15 2.34 9.40 -0.36
CA ASN A 15 2.09 10.75 0.17
C ASN A 15 1.76 10.74 1.66
N GLY A 16 1.12 9.69 2.18
CA GLY A 16 0.72 9.61 3.58
C GLY A 16 1.85 9.25 4.52
N LEU A 17 2.86 8.52 4.04
CA LEU A 17 4.01 8.05 4.83
C LEU A 17 5.33 8.73 4.41
N GLY A 18 5.32 9.56 3.36
CA GLY A 18 6.52 10.25 2.87
C GLY A 18 7.57 9.31 2.25
N LEU A 19 7.15 8.13 1.80
CA LEU A 19 8.04 7.11 1.24
C LEU A 19 8.32 7.36 -0.25
N GLU A 20 9.39 6.76 -0.75
CA GLU A 20 9.72 6.82 -2.17
C GLU A 20 8.83 5.89 -3.00
N GLN A 21 8.61 6.23 -4.27
CA GLN A 21 7.75 5.44 -5.16
C GLN A 21 8.24 4.00 -5.35
N GLY A 22 9.56 3.81 -5.38
CA GLY A 22 10.19 2.49 -5.52
C GLY A 22 9.95 1.61 -4.31
N GLU A 23 10.13 2.16 -3.11
CA GLU A 23 9.91 1.48 -1.83
C GLU A 23 8.47 1.02 -1.69
N VAL A 24 7.50 1.92 -1.92
CA VAL A 24 6.07 1.58 -1.85
C VAL A 24 5.69 0.49 -2.87
N ASN A 25 6.26 0.52 -4.07
CA ASN A 25 5.98 -0.50 -5.07
C ASN A 25 6.56 -1.87 -4.68
N ALA A 26 7.78 -1.90 -4.14
CA ALA A 26 8.41 -3.13 -3.66
C ALA A 26 7.62 -3.73 -2.50
N TRP A 27 7.20 -2.89 -1.56
CA TRP A 27 6.38 -3.28 -0.41
C TRP A 27 5.01 -3.85 -0.83
N LEU A 28 4.29 -3.15 -1.71
CA LEU A 28 3.01 -3.64 -2.24
C LEU A 28 3.17 -4.95 -3.01
N LYS A 29 4.26 -5.09 -3.76
CA LYS A 29 4.57 -6.32 -4.50
C LYS A 29 4.86 -7.48 -3.54
N ALA A 30 5.64 -7.27 -2.49
CA ALA A 30 5.94 -8.28 -1.48
C ALA A 30 4.67 -8.76 -0.76
N ALA A 31 3.74 -7.86 -0.47
CA ALA A 31 2.43 -8.18 0.10
C ALA A 31 1.43 -8.81 -0.89
N GLY A 32 1.76 -8.92 -2.17
CA GLY A 32 0.86 -9.43 -3.21
C GLY A 32 -0.31 -8.48 -3.53
N VAL A 33 -0.18 -7.19 -3.23
CA VAL A 33 -1.21 -6.18 -3.40
C VAL A 33 -1.05 -5.45 -4.74
N LYS A 34 -2.16 -5.32 -5.48
CA LYS A 34 -2.19 -4.54 -6.73
C LYS A 34 -1.94 -3.06 -6.44
N ARG A 35 -0.83 -2.51 -6.93
CA ARG A 35 -0.47 -1.08 -6.71
C ARG A 35 -1.53 -0.07 -7.19
N MET A 36 -2.34 -0.45 -8.18
CA MET A 36 -3.39 0.39 -8.75
C MET A 36 -4.75 0.24 -8.06
N ALA A 37 -4.88 -0.69 -7.10
CA ALA A 37 -6.10 -0.83 -6.31
C ALA A 37 -6.36 0.44 -5.48
N ARG A 38 -7.63 0.73 -5.21
CA ARG A 38 -8.03 1.74 -4.23
C ARG A 38 -8.10 1.13 -2.85
N ALA A 39 -7.97 1.95 -1.82
CA ALA A 39 -7.98 1.50 -0.43
C ALA A 39 -9.23 0.68 -0.07
N GLN A 40 -10.40 1.06 -0.58
CA GLN A 40 -11.65 0.33 -0.36
C GLN A 40 -11.76 -1.01 -1.11
N GLU A 41 -10.88 -1.28 -2.07
CA GLU A 41 -10.86 -2.54 -2.84
C GLU A 41 -10.02 -3.62 -2.14
N LEU A 42 -9.29 -3.27 -1.08
CA LEU A 42 -8.48 -4.19 -0.29
C LEU A 42 -9.30 -4.80 0.87
N GLY A 43 -9.21 -6.11 1.02
CA GLY A 43 -9.74 -6.85 2.17
C GLY A 43 -8.86 -6.71 3.41
N ALA A 44 -9.33 -7.18 4.57
CA ALA A 44 -8.59 -7.11 5.82
C ALA A 44 -7.25 -7.87 5.73
N GLU A 45 -7.25 -9.02 5.04
CA GLU A 45 -6.10 -9.89 4.81
C GLU A 45 -5.03 -9.20 3.96
N ASP A 46 -5.42 -8.33 3.03
CA ASP A 46 -4.47 -7.53 2.24
C ASP A 46 -3.72 -6.53 3.14
N TRP A 47 -4.43 -5.90 4.08
CA TRP A 47 -3.82 -4.97 5.04
C TRP A 47 -2.91 -5.68 6.03
N ILE A 48 -3.27 -6.87 6.50
CA ILE A 48 -2.41 -7.69 7.37
C ILE A 48 -1.11 -8.02 6.63
N ARG A 49 -1.20 -8.56 5.40
CA ARG A 49 -0.02 -8.87 4.57
C ARG A 49 0.85 -7.65 4.32
N LEU A 50 0.25 -6.47 4.10
CA LEU A 50 1.00 -5.22 4.00
C LEU A 50 1.79 -4.94 5.28
N LEU A 51 1.16 -4.99 6.44
CA LEU A 51 1.83 -4.70 7.71
C LEU A 51 2.95 -5.70 8.03
N GLU A 52 2.76 -6.99 7.74
CA GLU A 52 3.79 -8.02 7.92
C GLU A 52 5.01 -7.79 7.02
N ASN A 53 4.76 -7.46 5.75
CA ASN A 53 5.83 -7.19 4.78
C ASN A 53 6.52 -5.84 4.99
N GLN A 54 5.92 -4.91 5.75
CA GLN A 54 6.58 -3.65 6.08
C GLN A 54 7.70 -3.82 7.11
N LYS A 55 7.54 -4.72 8.08
CA LYS A 55 8.52 -4.95 9.15
C LYS A 55 9.77 -5.71 8.69
N SER A 56 9.73 -6.25 7.48
CA SER A 56 10.79 -7.06 6.89
C SER A 56 11.66 -6.27 5.90
N VAL A 57 11.38 -4.97 5.73
CA VAL A 57 12.10 -3.99 4.89
C VAL A 57 12.77 -2.99 5.81
#